data_AF-A0A966SAV7-F1
#
_entry.id   AF-A0A966SAV7-F1
#
_cell.length_a   1.000
_cell.length_b   1.000
_cell.length_c   1.000
_cell.angle_alpha   90.00
_cell.angle_beta   90.00
_cell.angle_gamma   90.00
#
_symmetry.space_group_name_H-M   'P 1'
#
loop_
_entity.id
_entity.type
_entity.pdbx_description
1 polymer ?
#
loop_
_entity_poly.entity_id
_entity_poly.type
_entity_poly.pdbx_seq_one_letter_code
_entity_poly.pdbx_strand_id
1 'polypeptide(L)'
;MTFKQMTCGGLAFAFWLAASGNISAATRKVDFNRDIRPILSDNCYACHGPDEKARKAKLRLDTAESALAKKAVVPKDLKHSELWSRITTKDEKELMPPPESKKKPLKPEQLALLKQWIEEGANYQGHWSFIAPVKVTPPVIRNSQFTSRNSVDSFIAAKLADKKLTPNPEASREVLIRRVSFDLTGLPPTPAEVDAFLADQSPNAYEKVVDRLLASPHYGEHMGRIWLDAARYGDTHGMHLDNERSMWPYRDWVVRAFNRNLPFDQFTIEQLAGDLLPNPTQDQLIATGFNRCNVTTGEGGSINEEWIFRYAVDRTETMASVWMGMTAGCCVCHDHKYDPVTMKDFYSMYAFFHSNADPAMDGNALLTAPTLKLTTPEQQKKLDDFNAQIAAVDKRIKAELTKVVYTDPSTLNPPPPRKEFSATWVDDDFPVGAKVEASGEAKSAQWVTEKDGKVLSGKRALKRSDKGVGQDFFSDLKTP
;
A
#
# COMPACT_ATOMS: atom_id res chain seq x y z
N MET A 1 -65.44 35.86 49.49
CA MET A 1 -65.84 34.97 50.60
C MET A 1 -64.65 34.77 51.51
N THR A 2 -64.84 35.15 52.76
CA THR A 2 -63.94 35.05 53.91
C THR A 2 -63.43 33.63 54.17
N PHE A 3 -62.16 33.48 54.58
CA PHE A 3 -61.81 32.95 55.90
C PHE A 3 -60.35 33.28 56.26
N LYS A 4 -60.19 33.84 57.46
CA LYS A 4 -58.95 34.07 58.23
C LYS A 4 -58.40 32.73 58.75
N GLN A 5 -57.08 32.61 58.89
CA GLN A 5 -56.47 32.12 60.14
C GLN A 5 -54.98 32.47 60.24
N MET A 6 -54.63 33.14 61.33
CA MET A 6 -53.27 33.26 61.89
C MET A 6 -52.90 31.96 62.61
N THR A 7 -51.61 31.59 62.66
CA THR A 7 -50.90 31.28 63.92
C THR A 7 -49.39 31.09 63.74
N CYS A 8 -48.68 31.46 64.82
CA CYS A 8 -47.25 31.41 65.11
C CYS A 8 -46.53 30.07 64.95
N GLY A 9 -45.20 30.16 64.75
CA GLY A 9 -44.23 29.57 65.69
C GLY A 9 -43.49 28.31 65.22
N GLY A 10 -42.15 28.39 65.19
CA GLY A 10 -41.28 27.20 65.25
C GLY A 10 -40.02 27.29 64.39
N LEU A 11 -38.98 27.97 64.90
CA LEU A 11 -37.60 27.79 64.43
C LEU A 11 -37.11 26.40 64.86
N ALA A 12 -37.15 25.43 63.94
CA ALA A 12 -36.50 24.13 64.11
C ALA A 12 -35.12 24.16 63.46
N PHE A 13 -34.08 24.36 64.28
CA PHE A 13 -32.69 24.11 63.89
C PHE A 13 -32.50 22.59 63.73
N ALA A 14 -32.60 22.08 62.51
CA ALA A 14 -32.23 20.71 62.19
C ALA A 14 -30.71 20.62 62.03
N PHE A 15 -30.04 20.09 63.05
CA PHE A 15 -28.65 19.64 62.98
C PHE A 15 -28.56 18.50 61.94
N TRP A 16 -28.13 18.82 60.73
CA TRP A 16 -27.74 17.81 59.74
C TRP A 16 -26.36 17.28 60.14
N LEU A 17 -26.33 16.10 60.77
CA LEU A 17 -25.12 15.30 60.86
C LEU A 17 -24.67 14.97 59.43
N ALA A 18 -23.61 15.63 58.97
CA ALA A 18 -22.89 15.22 57.78
C ALA A 18 -22.23 13.86 58.08
N ALA A 19 -22.90 12.78 57.67
CA ALA A 19 -22.27 11.48 57.55
C ALA A 19 -21.24 11.60 56.42
N SER A 20 -19.99 11.83 56.80
CA SER A 20 -18.81 11.73 55.95
C SER A 20 -18.68 10.28 55.47
N GLY A 21 -19.45 9.93 54.44
CA GLY A 21 -19.22 8.73 53.67
C GLY A 21 -17.85 8.85 53.02
N ASN A 22 -16.85 8.25 53.65
CA ASN A 22 -15.58 7.95 53.01
C ASN A 22 -15.89 7.04 51.82
N ILE A 23 -16.08 7.65 50.65
CA ILE A 23 -15.97 6.97 49.38
C ILE A 23 -14.52 6.52 49.31
N SER A 24 -14.26 5.31 49.79
CA SER A 24 -13.04 4.59 49.45
C SER A 24 -13.04 4.51 47.94
N ALA A 25 -12.25 5.36 47.30
CA ALA A 25 -11.98 5.26 45.88
C ALA A 25 -11.33 3.89 45.70
N ALA A 26 -12.12 2.91 45.25
CA ALA A 26 -11.63 1.58 44.94
C ALA A 26 -10.39 1.77 44.05
N THR A 27 -9.23 1.37 44.56
CA THR A 27 -7.96 1.53 43.88
C THR A 27 -8.10 0.89 42.52
N ARG A 28 -8.01 1.68 41.46
CA ARG A 28 -8.21 1.19 40.09
C ARG A 28 -7.22 0.06 39.87
N LYS A 29 -7.72 -1.11 39.44
CA LYS A 29 -6.87 -2.26 39.04
C LYS A 29 -5.85 -1.80 38.00
N VAL A 30 -4.60 -2.23 38.14
CA VAL A 30 -3.53 -1.83 37.22
C VAL A 30 -3.74 -2.50 35.87
N ASP A 31 -3.63 -1.73 34.79
CA ASP A 31 -3.65 -2.26 33.42
C ASP A 31 -2.21 -2.29 32.89
N PHE A 32 -1.75 -3.45 32.43
CA PHE A 32 -0.36 -3.60 32.03
C PHE A 32 0.01 -2.70 30.86
N ASN A 33 -0.82 -2.67 29.81
CA ASN A 33 -0.51 -1.88 28.60
C ASN A 33 -0.57 -0.38 28.84
N ARG A 34 -1.53 0.11 29.64
CA ARG A 34 -1.65 1.54 29.94
C ARG A 34 -0.64 2.01 30.99
N ASP A 35 -0.44 1.22 32.04
CA ASP A 35 0.21 1.71 33.27
C ASP A 35 1.64 1.20 33.44
N ILE A 36 1.94 -0.05 33.02
CA ILE A 36 3.21 -0.73 33.34
C ILE A 36 4.16 -0.78 32.15
N ARG A 37 3.68 -1.22 30.99
CA ARG A 37 4.46 -1.34 29.75
C ARG A 37 5.19 -0.04 29.40
N PRO A 38 4.59 1.17 29.49
CA PRO A 38 5.32 2.41 29.22
C PRO A 38 6.50 2.62 30.17
N ILE A 39 6.33 2.28 31.46
CA ILE A 39 7.40 2.39 32.46
C ILE A 39 8.55 1.44 32.10
N LEU A 40 8.25 0.18 31.79
CA LEU A 40 9.27 -0.81 31.42
C LEU A 40 9.93 -0.49 30.07
N SER A 41 9.17 0.00 29.11
CA SER A 41 9.68 0.41 27.79
C SER A 41 10.67 1.55 27.90
N ASP A 42 10.31 2.60 28.64
CA ASP A 42 11.13 3.81 28.74
C ASP A 42 12.43 3.58 29.54
N ASN A 43 12.38 2.68 30.52
CA ASN A 43 13.44 2.54 31.52
C ASN A 43 14.21 1.21 31.44
N CYS A 44 13.65 0.15 30.89
CA CYS A 44 14.19 -1.20 31.03
C CYS A 44 14.48 -1.92 29.70
N TYR A 45 13.63 -1.78 28.68
CA TYR A 45 13.71 -2.60 27.45
C TYR A 45 14.97 -2.38 26.61
N ALA A 46 15.68 -1.26 26.78
CA ALA A 46 16.96 -1.04 26.10
C ALA A 46 18.01 -2.11 26.45
N CYS A 47 18.01 -2.62 27.69
CA CYS A 47 18.95 -3.65 28.15
C CYS A 47 18.27 -4.99 28.45
N HIS A 48 16.97 -4.99 28.72
CA HIS A 48 16.20 -6.18 29.10
C HIS A 48 14.95 -6.35 28.23
N GLY A 49 15.06 -6.02 26.94
CA GLY A 49 13.96 -6.09 25.99
C GLY A 49 14.27 -7.00 24.79
N PRO A 50 13.55 -6.83 23.67
CA PRO A 50 13.58 -7.76 22.56
C PRO A 50 14.91 -7.78 21.79
N ASP A 51 15.71 -6.70 21.82
CA ASP A 51 17.01 -6.62 21.11
C ASP A 51 18.03 -7.61 21.66
N GLU A 52 18.30 -8.69 20.91
CA GLU A 52 19.23 -9.75 21.32
C GLU A 52 20.65 -9.25 21.56
N LYS A 53 21.12 -8.31 20.74
CA LYS A 53 22.51 -7.84 20.76
C LYS A 53 22.78 -6.93 21.96
N ALA A 54 21.76 -6.18 22.41
CA ALA A 54 21.83 -5.32 23.58
C ALA A 54 21.44 -6.02 24.90
N ARG A 55 20.91 -7.26 24.82
CA ARG A 55 20.27 -7.95 25.95
C ARG A 55 21.27 -8.34 27.04
N LYS A 56 21.16 -7.70 28.20
CA LYS A 56 21.89 -8.07 29.42
C LYS A 56 21.18 -9.21 30.17
N ALA A 57 21.97 -10.07 30.80
CA ALA A 57 21.52 -11.21 31.61
C ALA A 57 20.61 -12.23 30.89
N LYS A 58 20.48 -12.15 29.55
CA LYS A 58 19.49 -12.91 28.76
C LYS A 58 18.07 -12.77 29.32
N LEU A 59 17.76 -11.61 29.91
CA LEU A 59 16.46 -11.31 30.53
C LEU A 59 15.59 -10.50 29.56
N ARG A 60 14.34 -10.91 29.40
CA ARG A 60 13.30 -10.17 28.66
C ARG A 60 12.22 -9.76 29.65
N LEU A 61 12.10 -8.47 29.91
CA LEU A 61 11.00 -7.88 30.69
C LEU A 61 9.81 -7.53 29.80
N ASP A 62 9.95 -7.60 28.48
CA ASP A 62 8.88 -7.45 27.51
C ASP A 62 7.97 -8.68 27.40
N THR A 63 8.40 -9.83 27.94
CA THR A 63 7.62 -11.08 27.94
C THR A 63 7.44 -11.66 29.34
N ALA A 64 6.25 -12.18 29.60
CA ALA A 64 5.91 -12.78 30.88
C ALA A 64 6.78 -14.02 31.16
N GLU A 65 6.96 -14.85 30.15
CA GLU A 65 7.64 -16.14 30.22
C GLU A 65 9.07 -15.97 30.73
N SER A 66 9.80 -14.98 30.18
CA SER A 66 11.18 -14.72 30.59
C SER A 66 11.26 -14.05 31.96
N ALA A 67 10.42 -13.04 32.24
CA ALA A 67 10.41 -12.34 33.51
C ALA A 67 10.09 -13.28 34.68
N LEU A 68 9.14 -14.19 34.50
CA LEU A 68 8.76 -15.20 35.49
C LEU A 68 9.83 -16.28 35.64
N ALA A 69 10.32 -16.86 34.54
CA ALA A 69 11.32 -17.93 34.57
C ALA A 69 12.65 -17.49 35.22
N LYS A 70 13.02 -16.21 35.04
CA LYS A 70 14.21 -15.61 35.63
C LYS A 70 13.98 -15.07 37.05
N LYS A 71 12.77 -15.20 37.61
CA LYS A 71 12.35 -14.58 38.88
C LYS A 71 12.60 -13.07 38.93
N ALA A 72 12.62 -12.43 37.77
CA ALA A 72 12.66 -10.97 37.70
C ALA A 72 11.38 -10.38 38.28
N VAL A 73 10.25 -11.04 38.02
CA VAL A 73 8.97 -10.72 38.63
C VAL A 73 8.40 -12.01 39.23
N VAL A 74 8.00 -11.97 40.49
CA VAL A 74 7.33 -13.08 41.19
C VAL A 74 5.92 -12.61 41.58
N PRO A 75 4.86 -13.15 40.95
CA PRO A 75 3.48 -12.76 41.23
C PRO A 75 3.14 -12.79 42.72
N LYS A 76 2.54 -11.72 43.23
CA LYS A 76 2.12 -11.55 44.63
C LYS A 76 3.25 -11.55 45.66
N ASP A 77 4.52 -11.54 45.23
CA ASP A 77 5.68 -11.60 46.13
C ASP A 77 6.71 -10.54 45.76
N LEU A 78 6.59 -9.36 46.38
CA LEU A 78 7.55 -8.27 46.20
C LEU A 78 8.94 -8.62 46.74
N LYS A 79 9.03 -9.42 47.81
CA LYS A 79 10.30 -9.71 48.49
C LYS A 79 11.22 -10.55 47.61
N HIS A 80 10.64 -11.46 46.83
CA HIS A 80 11.38 -12.34 45.92
C HIS A 80 11.36 -11.86 44.46
N SER A 81 10.74 -10.71 44.16
CA SER A 81 10.77 -10.09 42.84
C SER A 81 12.05 -9.26 42.67
N GLU A 82 13.01 -9.78 41.90
CA GLU A 82 14.30 -9.10 41.69
C GLU A 82 14.13 -7.70 41.10
N LEU A 83 13.16 -7.50 40.18
CA LEU A 83 12.83 -6.19 39.61
C LEU A 83 12.52 -5.16 40.70
N TRP A 84 11.77 -5.55 41.73
CA TRP A 84 11.43 -4.65 42.84
C TRP A 84 12.66 -4.29 43.68
N SER A 85 13.49 -5.29 44.01
CA SER A 85 14.75 -5.07 44.72
C SER A 85 15.68 -4.13 43.95
N ARG A 86 15.78 -4.30 42.63
CA ARG A 86 16.66 -3.52 41.74
C ARG A 86 16.24 -2.06 41.58
N ILE A 87 14.93 -1.77 41.60
CA ILE A 87 14.44 -0.39 41.44
C ILE A 87 14.32 0.37 42.77
N THR A 88 14.45 -0.32 43.91
CA THR A 88 14.33 0.28 45.26
C THR A 88 15.60 0.23 46.10
N THR A 89 16.65 -0.46 45.63
CA THR A 89 17.95 -0.49 46.30
C THR A 89 18.60 0.90 46.36
N LYS A 90 19.46 1.10 47.36
CA LYS A 90 20.33 2.29 47.48
C LYS A 90 21.75 2.04 46.97
N ASP A 91 22.08 0.80 46.62
CA ASP A 91 23.38 0.46 46.05
C ASP A 91 23.39 0.81 44.56
N GLU A 92 24.22 1.79 44.18
CA GLU A 92 24.35 2.28 42.80
C GLU A 92 24.80 1.20 41.81
N LYS A 93 25.50 0.15 42.26
CA LYS A 93 25.95 -0.94 41.38
C LYS A 93 24.83 -1.92 41.02
N GLU A 94 23.83 -2.04 41.89
CA GLU A 94 22.70 -2.95 41.72
C GLU A 94 21.43 -2.21 41.24
N LEU A 95 21.39 -0.88 41.39
CA LEU A 95 20.28 -0.02 41.02
C LEU A 95 19.99 -0.09 39.52
N MET A 96 18.72 -0.25 39.18
CA MET A 96 18.22 -0.20 37.81
C MET A 96 17.13 0.87 37.66
N PRO A 97 17.14 1.68 36.59
CA PRO A 97 18.18 1.79 35.56
C PRO A 97 19.51 2.26 36.16
N PRO A 98 20.65 1.77 35.67
CA PRO A 98 21.93 2.05 36.30
C PRO A 98 22.38 3.49 35.96
N PRO A 99 23.15 4.18 36.83
CA PRO A 99 23.47 5.60 36.64
C PRO A 99 24.10 5.94 35.28
N GLU A 100 24.91 5.04 34.72
CA GLU A 100 25.54 5.19 33.41
C GLU A 100 24.56 5.19 32.23
N SER A 101 23.34 4.68 32.44
CA SER A 101 22.27 4.71 31.43
C SER A 101 21.74 6.13 31.17
N LYS A 102 22.08 7.11 32.03
CA LYS A 102 21.61 8.51 32.00
C LYS A 102 20.08 8.65 31.99
N LYS A 103 19.35 7.59 32.36
CA LYS A 103 17.89 7.62 32.52
C LYS A 103 17.53 8.32 33.82
N LYS A 104 16.41 9.03 33.83
CA LYS A 104 15.89 9.64 35.06
C LYS A 104 15.46 8.52 36.02
N PRO A 105 15.65 8.68 37.34
CA PRO A 105 15.08 7.77 38.31
C PRO A 105 13.56 7.63 38.14
N LEU A 106 13.04 6.45 38.44
CA LEU A 106 11.60 6.19 38.43
C LEU A 106 10.90 7.12 39.43
N LYS A 107 9.80 7.73 38.99
CA LYS A 107 9.00 8.62 39.84
C LYS A 107 8.26 7.81 40.91
N PRO A 108 7.91 8.42 42.05
CA PRO A 108 7.15 7.74 43.11
C PRO A 108 5.85 7.10 42.61
N GLU A 109 5.15 7.73 41.67
CA GLU A 109 3.90 7.18 41.12
C GLU A 109 4.16 5.93 40.26
N GLN A 110 5.29 5.90 39.55
CA GLN A 110 5.70 4.75 38.73
C GLN A 110 6.10 3.55 39.62
N LEU A 111 6.82 3.82 40.71
CA LEU A 111 7.15 2.80 41.72
C LEU A 111 5.88 2.24 42.36
N ALA A 112 4.91 3.09 42.71
CA ALA A 112 3.64 2.66 43.28
C ALA A 112 2.86 1.76 42.31
N LEU A 113 2.81 2.10 41.02
CA LEU A 113 2.17 1.27 39.99
C LEU A 113 2.85 -0.09 39.83
N LEU A 114 4.18 -0.13 39.72
CA LEU A 114 4.94 -1.38 39.62
C LEU A 114 4.73 -2.26 40.86
N LYS A 115 4.71 -1.65 42.04
CA LYS A 115 4.42 -2.34 43.30
C LYS A 115 3.04 -3.00 43.27
N GLN A 116 2.01 -2.19 43.01
CA GLN A 116 0.61 -2.65 42.97
C GLN A 116 0.43 -3.74 41.92
N TRP A 117 1.04 -3.60 40.74
CA TRP A 117 0.98 -4.61 39.69
C TRP A 117 1.56 -5.97 40.13
N ILE A 118 2.70 -5.98 40.80
CA ILE A 118 3.30 -7.22 41.33
C ILE A 118 2.38 -7.84 42.40
N GLU A 119 1.87 -7.02 43.32
CA GLU A 119 0.94 -7.46 44.39
C GLU A 119 -0.37 -8.01 43.82
N GLU A 120 -0.88 -7.45 42.72
CA GLU A 120 -2.07 -7.92 41.99
C GLU A 120 -1.82 -9.21 41.16
N GLY A 121 -0.59 -9.74 41.18
CA GLY A 121 -0.22 -10.98 40.51
C GLY A 121 0.54 -10.81 39.21
N ALA A 122 1.06 -9.62 38.92
CA ALA A 122 1.91 -9.32 37.77
C ALA A 122 1.33 -9.80 36.43
N ASN A 123 0.03 -9.55 36.21
CA ASN A 123 -0.64 -9.97 34.97
C ASN A 123 -0.05 -9.19 33.78
N TYR A 124 0.65 -9.90 32.90
CA TYR A 124 1.14 -9.36 31.63
C TYR A 124 0.02 -9.33 30.58
N GLN A 125 0.12 -8.38 29.66
CA GLN A 125 -0.71 -8.33 28.46
C GLN A 125 0.21 -8.23 27.23
N GLY A 126 -0.19 -8.83 26.12
CA GLY A 126 0.43 -8.60 24.81
C GLY A 126 0.33 -7.13 24.38
N HIS A 127 1.02 -6.72 23.32
CA HIS A 127 0.90 -5.33 22.86
C HIS A 127 -0.55 -5.06 22.43
N TRP A 128 -1.09 -3.89 22.79
CA TRP A 128 -2.52 -3.59 22.65
C TRP A 128 -3.04 -3.76 21.21
N SER A 129 -2.19 -3.53 20.20
CA SER A 129 -2.54 -3.68 18.78
C SER A 129 -2.78 -5.14 18.35
N PHE A 130 -2.29 -6.11 19.11
CA PHE A 130 -2.46 -7.55 18.84
C PHE A 130 -3.48 -8.20 19.79
N ILE A 131 -4.17 -7.40 20.60
CA ILE A 131 -5.25 -7.87 21.44
C ILE A 131 -6.57 -7.50 20.75
N ALA A 132 -7.41 -8.49 20.51
CA ALA A 132 -8.72 -8.26 19.90
C ALA A 132 -9.50 -7.22 20.71
N PRO A 133 -10.02 -6.16 20.07
CA PRO A 133 -10.81 -5.15 20.76
C PRO A 133 -12.10 -5.79 21.30
N VAL A 134 -12.43 -5.46 22.54
CA VAL A 134 -13.66 -5.92 23.19
C VAL A 134 -14.65 -4.76 23.30
N LYS A 135 -15.94 -5.07 23.19
CA LYS A 135 -16.99 -4.06 23.36
C LYS A 135 -16.95 -3.53 24.79
N VAL A 136 -16.73 -2.23 24.93
CA VAL A 136 -16.72 -1.53 26.21
C VAL A 136 -18.00 -0.72 26.39
N THR A 137 -18.51 -0.67 27.62
CA THR A 137 -19.62 0.21 27.98
C THR A 137 -19.09 1.64 28.09
N PRO A 138 -19.62 2.61 27.32
CA PRO A 138 -19.18 4.00 27.44
C PRO A 138 -19.39 4.57 28.85
N PRO A 139 -18.51 5.45 29.34
CA PRO A 139 -18.67 6.09 30.65
C PRO A 139 -19.96 6.91 30.72
N VAL A 140 -20.72 6.77 31.81
CA VAL A 140 -21.88 7.62 32.07
C VAL A 140 -21.41 8.87 32.80
N ILE A 141 -21.37 10.01 32.11
CA ILE A 141 -21.03 11.30 32.70
C ILE A 141 -22.32 12.11 32.90
N ARG A 142 -22.71 12.33 34.16
CA ARG A 142 -23.97 13.02 34.51
C ARG A 142 -23.83 14.55 34.60
N ASN A 143 -22.60 15.08 34.65
CA ASN A 143 -22.31 16.49 34.93
C ASN A 143 -21.28 17.11 33.97
N SER A 144 -21.22 16.69 32.71
CA SER A 144 -20.33 17.36 31.75
C SER A 144 -21.01 18.60 31.17
N GLN A 145 -20.31 19.74 31.18
CA GLN A 145 -20.59 20.89 30.31
C GLN A 145 -20.43 20.56 28.81
N PHE A 146 -20.08 19.31 28.51
CA PHE A 146 -19.91 18.74 27.19
C PHE A 146 -21.13 17.88 26.87
N THR A 147 -21.88 18.25 25.85
CA THR A 147 -23.03 17.49 25.35
C THR A 147 -22.52 16.29 24.57
N SER A 148 -22.73 15.09 25.10
CA SER A 148 -22.37 13.85 24.41
C SER A 148 -23.37 13.57 23.28
N ARG A 149 -22.91 13.55 22.02
CA ARG A 149 -23.74 13.22 20.84
C ARG A 149 -23.63 11.75 20.46
N ASN A 150 -22.52 11.09 20.83
CA ASN A 150 -22.27 9.68 20.53
C ASN A 150 -21.45 8.97 21.64
N SER A 151 -21.10 7.70 21.43
CA SER A 151 -20.32 6.93 22.40
C SER A 151 -18.88 7.42 22.55
N VAL A 152 -18.25 7.93 21.49
CA VAL A 152 -16.88 8.48 21.51
C VAL A 152 -16.81 9.71 22.41
N ASP A 153 -17.78 10.61 22.26
CA ASP A 153 -17.95 11.82 23.08
C ASP A 153 -17.97 11.50 24.58
N SER A 154 -18.58 10.39 24.96
CA SER A 154 -18.65 9.97 26.37
C SER A 154 -17.26 9.64 26.95
N PHE A 155 -16.36 9.06 26.15
CA PHE A 155 -14.97 8.82 26.58
C PHE A 155 -14.16 10.12 26.69
N ILE A 156 -14.35 11.05 25.75
CA ILE A 156 -13.71 12.36 25.78
C ILE A 156 -14.18 13.15 27.01
N ALA A 157 -15.49 13.20 27.26
CA ALA A 157 -16.10 13.85 28.41
C ALA A 157 -15.54 13.32 29.73
N ALA A 158 -15.42 11.99 29.84
CA ALA A 158 -14.83 11.35 31.02
C ALA A 158 -13.39 11.80 31.25
N LYS A 159 -12.59 11.91 30.17
CA LYS A 159 -11.20 12.31 30.29
C LYS A 159 -11.03 13.79 30.61
N LEU A 160 -11.87 14.66 30.04
CA LEU A 160 -11.91 16.08 30.37
C LEU A 160 -12.27 16.28 31.85
N ALA A 161 -13.28 15.56 32.36
CA ALA A 161 -13.66 15.61 33.77
C ALA A 161 -12.53 15.15 34.71
N ASP A 162 -11.86 14.03 34.39
CA ASP A 162 -10.67 13.53 35.12
C ASP A 162 -9.54 14.58 35.16
N LYS A 163 -9.35 15.30 34.05
CA LYS A 163 -8.33 16.34 33.92
C LYS A 163 -8.79 17.72 34.38
N LYS A 164 -10.03 17.87 34.85
CA LYS A 164 -10.65 19.15 35.24
C LYS A 164 -10.56 20.19 34.11
N LEU A 165 -10.72 19.74 32.87
CA LEU A 165 -10.73 20.58 31.67
C LEU A 165 -12.16 20.78 31.19
N THR A 166 -12.44 21.97 30.66
CA THR A 166 -13.69 22.29 29.98
C THR A 166 -13.47 22.28 28.47
N PRO A 167 -14.47 21.84 27.66
CA PRO A 167 -14.37 21.94 26.22
C PRO A 167 -14.32 23.40 25.77
N ASN A 168 -13.64 23.66 24.66
CA ASN A 168 -13.71 24.95 24.00
C ASN A 168 -15.13 25.20 23.44
N PRO A 169 -15.57 26.45 23.32
CA PRO A 169 -16.81 26.77 22.63
C PRO A 169 -16.74 26.28 21.17
N GLU A 170 -17.91 25.98 20.62
CA GLU A 170 -18.05 25.65 19.20
C GLU A 170 -17.52 26.81 18.34
N ALA A 171 -16.84 26.46 17.25
CA ALA A 171 -16.30 27.47 16.34
C ALA A 171 -17.44 28.19 15.60
N SER A 172 -17.17 29.40 15.09
CA SER A 172 -18.15 30.11 14.26
C SER A 172 -18.47 29.30 13.00
N ARG A 173 -19.64 29.54 12.42
CA ARG A 173 -20.11 28.79 11.24
C ARG A 173 -19.15 28.93 10.06
N GLU A 174 -18.56 30.11 9.86
CA GLU A 174 -17.55 30.38 8.83
C GLU A 174 -16.31 29.51 9.03
N VAL A 175 -15.87 29.34 10.28
CA VAL A 175 -14.73 28.49 10.62
C VAL A 175 -15.08 27.01 10.43
N LEU A 176 -16.28 26.60 10.81
CA LEU A 176 -16.75 25.22 10.66
C LEU A 176 -16.79 24.79 9.19
N ILE A 177 -17.46 25.54 8.32
CA ILE A 177 -17.52 25.21 6.88
C ILE A 177 -16.12 25.20 6.25
N ARG A 178 -15.26 26.17 6.61
CA ARG A 178 -13.90 26.20 6.11
C ARG A 178 -13.11 24.94 6.49
N ARG A 179 -13.15 24.53 7.76
CA ARG A 179 -12.43 23.36 8.25
C ARG A 179 -12.92 22.09 7.57
N VAL A 180 -14.23 21.85 7.59
CA VAL A 180 -14.80 20.60 7.06
C VAL A 180 -14.63 20.49 5.54
N SER A 181 -14.64 21.60 4.80
CA SER A 181 -14.30 21.58 3.37
C SER A 181 -12.85 21.18 3.12
N PHE A 182 -11.88 21.75 3.84
CA PHE A 182 -10.49 21.33 3.71
C PHE A 182 -10.27 19.88 4.12
N ASP A 183 -10.90 19.43 5.21
CA ASP A 183 -10.74 18.07 5.72
C ASP A 183 -11.34 17.03 4.76
N LEU A 184 -12.46 17.32 4.11
CA LEU A 184 -13.15 16.36 3.25
C LEU A 184 -12.74 16.45 1.78
N THR A 185 -12.47 17.64 1.25
CA THR A 185 -12.19 17.82 -0.20
C THR A 185 -10.82 18.42 -0.48
N GLY A 186 -10.08 18.86 0.54
CA GLY A 186 -8.81 19.57 0.35
C GLY A 186 -8.95 20.97 -0.25
N LEU A 187 -10.18 21.45 -0.48
CA LEU A 187 -10.48 22.71 -1.14
C LEU A 187 -11.21 23.67 -0.19
N PRO A 188 -11.01 24.99 -0.32
CA PRO A 188 -11.82 25.96 0.42
C PRO A 188 -13.28 25.95 -0.08
N PRO A 189 -14.26 26.27 0.78
CA PRO A 189 -15.62 26.52 0.33
C PRO A 189 -15.66 27.81 -0.51
N THR A 190 -16.54 27.84 -1.49
CA THR A 190 -16.86 29.07 -2.25
C THR A 190 -17.70 30.02 -1.40
N PRO A 191 -17.68 31.35 -1.69
CA PRO A 191 -18.51 32.31 -0.97
C PRO A 191 -20.01 31.95 -0.97
N ALA A 192 -20.54 31.47 -2.09
CA ALA A 192 -21.94 31.05 -2.18
C ALA A 192 -22.29 29.87 -1.26
N GLU A 193 -21.37 28.94 -1.06
CA GLU A 193 -21.57 27.82 -0.15
C GLU A 193 -21.51 28.26 1.32
N VAL A 194 -20.64 29.23 1.63
CA VAL A 194 -20.60 29.88 2.94
C VAL A 194 -21.93 30.58 3.20
N ASP A 195 -22.39 31.43 2.28
CA ASP A 195 -23.66 32.16 2.42
C ASP A 195 -24.85 31.21 2.58
N ALA A 196 -24.91 30.14 1.78
CA ALA A 196 -25.95 29.13 1.87
C ALA A 196 -25.92 28.42 3.24
N PHE A 197 -24.74 28.07 3.74
CA PHE A 197 -24.61 27.47 5.07
C PHE A 197 -25.00 28.47 6.16
N LEU A 198 -24.59 29.74 6.10
CA LEU A 198 -24.96 30.76 7.09
C LEU A 198 -26.46 31.03 7.11
N ALA A 199 -27.13 30.96 5.95
CA ALA A 199 -28.57 31.15 5.82
C ALA A 199 -29.39 29.93 6.31
N ASP A 200 -28.85 28.72 6.28
CA ASP A 200 -29.56 27.51 6.72
C ASP A 200 -29.66 27.44 8.25
N GLN A 201 -30.85 27.76 8.78
CA GLN A 201 -31.17 27.71 10.21
C GLN A 201 -31.72 26.35 10.68
N SER A 202 -31.75 25.34 9.80
CA SER A 202 -32.20 24.01 10.20
C SER A 202 -31.25 23.38 11.23
N PRO A 203 -31.78 22.53 12.14
CA PRO A 203 -30.97 21.91 13.19
C PRO A 203 -29.88 20.97 12.65
N ASN A 204 -29.94 20.58 11.37
CA ASN A 204 -28.99 19.70 10.70
C ASN A 204 -28.20 20.40 9.57
N ALA A 205 -28.11 21.74 9.60
CA ALA A 205 -27.44 22.50 8.54
C ALA A 205 -25.97 22.07 8.32
N TYR A 206 -25.25 21.72 9.40
CA TYR A 206 -23.86 21.29 9.31
C TYR A 206 -23.74 19.91 8.66
N GLU A 207 -24.60 18.97 9.04
CA GLU A 207 -24.66 17.62 8.49
C GLU A 207 -24.97 17.65 6.99
N LYS A 208 -25.87 18.52 6.53
CA LYS A 208 -26.11 18.71 5.08
C LYS A 208 -24.85 19.17 4.33
N VAL A 209 -24.04 20.05 4.93
CA VAL A 209 -22.76 20.47 4.34
C VAL A 209 -21.81 19.27 4.26
N VAL A 210 -21.71 18.46 5.32
CA VAL A 210 -20.89 17.24 5.34
C VAL A 210 -21.33 16.26 4.26
N ASP A 211 -22.62 15.92 4.19
CA ASP A 211 -23.18 14.97 3.23
C ASP A 211 -22.90 15.41 1.78
N ARG A 212 -23.06 16.71 1.51
CA ARG A 212 -22.78 17.31 0.21
C ARG A 212 -21.29 17.25 -0.15
N LEU A 213 -20.39 17.47 0.81
CA LEU A 213 -18.95 17.37 0.59
C LEU A 213 -18.51 15.92 0.36
N LEU A 214 -19.06 14.96 1.12
CA LEU A 214 -18.81 13.52 0.92
C LEU A 214 -19.33 13.03 -0.43
N ALA A 215 -20.42 13.61 -0.94
CA ALA A 215 -20.97 13.32 -2.26
C ALA A 215 -20.20 14.01 -3.42
N SER A 216 -19.26 14.91 -3.12
CA SER A 216 -18.47 15.61 -4.14
C SER A 216 -17.41 14.69 -4.72
N PRO A 217 -17.14 14.74 -6.05
CA PRO A 217 -16.03 13.99 -6.64
C PRO A 217 -14.67 14.33 -6.00
N HIS A 218 -14.51 15.56 -5.50
CA HIS A 218 -13.31 16.04 -4.83
C HIS A 218 -13.01 15.30 -3.52
N TYR A 219 -14.00 14.66 -2.88
CA TYR A 219 -13.75 13.84 -1.70
C TYR A 219 -12.83 12.65 -2.04
N GLY A 220 -13.17 11.89 -3.08
CA GLY A 220 -12.36 10.78 -3.53
C GLY A 220 -10.99 11.21 -4.08
N GLU A 221 -10.88 12.39 -4.68
CA GLU A 221 -9.58 12.95 -5.09
C GLU A 221 -8.70 13.27 -3.89
N HIS A 222 -9.26 13.91 -2.86
CA HIS A 222 -8.53 14.26 -1.64
C HIS A 222 -8.05 13.03 -0.87
N MET A 223 -8.96 12.08 -0.63
CA MET A 223 -8.65 10.82 0.06
C MET A 223 -7.71 9.93 -0.78
N GLY A 224 -7.96 9.88 -2.09
CA GLY A 224 -7.17 9.11 -3.04
C GLY A 224 -5.72 9.54 -3.07
N ARG A 225 -5.41 10.85 -2.97
CA ARG A 225 -4.02 11.34 -2.93
C ARG A 225 -3.20 10.68 -1.81
N ILE A 226 -3.75 10.59 -0.60
CA ILE A 226 -3.07 9.99 0.55
C ILE A 226 -2.87 8.49 0.32
N TRP A 227 -3.87 7.82 -0.27
CA TRP A 227 -3.77 6.39 -0.58
C TRP A 227 -2.74 6.10 -1.67
N LEU A 228 -2.66 6.95 -2.69
CA LEU A 228 -1.73 6.79 -3.81
C LEU A 228 -0.29 6.93 -3.36
N ASP A 229 -0.01 7.83 -2.41
CA ASP A 229 1.30 7.90 -1.73
C ASP A 229 1.63 6.56 -1.03
N ALA A 230 0.68 6.00 -0.29
CA ALA A 230 0.84 4.72 0.41
C ALA A 230 1.02 3.52 -0.55
N ALA A 231 0.34 3.54 -1.71
CA ALA A 231 0.50 2.54 -2.75
C ALA A 231 1.84 2.68 -3.51
N ARG A 232 2.55 3.81 -3.35
CA ARG A 232 3.73 4.23 -4.13
C ARG A 232 3.41 4.49 -5.59
N TYR A 233 2.19 4.98 -5.87
CA TYR A 233 1.81 5.35 -7.22
C TYR A 233 2.74 6.45 -7.75
N GLY A 234 3.08 6.35 -9.03
CA GLY A 234 3.90 7.31 -9.75
C GLY A 234 3.65 7.19 -11.24
N ASP A 235 3.67 8.32 -11.94
CA ASP A 235 3.50 8.38 -13.40
C ASP A 235 4.81 8.08 -14.16
N THR A 236 5.88 7.71 -13.43
CA THR A 236 7.18 7.33 -13.98
C THR A 236 7.70 6.03 -13.34
N HIS A 237 8.72 5.42 -13.96
CA HIS A 237 9.38 4.20 -13.46
C HIS A 237 10.31 4.44 -12.26
N GLY A 238 11.00 5.58 -12.23
CA GLY A 238 11.58 6.19 -11.02
C GLY A 238 12.98 5.77 -10.57
N MET A 239 13.67 4.79 -11.21
CA MET A 239 14.97 4.31 -10.71
C MET A 239 16.20 4.70 -11.53
N HIS A 240 16.34 4.15 -12.74
CA HIS A 240 17.48 4.41 -13.61
C HIS A 240 17.23 5.60 -14.54
N LEU A 241 16.13 5.51 -15.28
CA LEU A 241 15.58 6.60 -16.09
C LEU A 241 14.18 6.90 -15.58
N ASP A 242 13.89 8.19 -15.42
CA ASP A 242 12.57 8.65 -14.99
C ASP A 242 11.58 8.73 -16.18
N ASN A 243 11.49 7.61 -16.92
CA ASN A 243 10.61 7.49 -18.08
C ASN A 243 9.15 7.34 -17.63
N GLU A 244 8.24 7.86 -18.44
CA GLU A 244 6.80 7.76 -18.20
C GLU A 244 6.32 6.30 -18.19
N ARG A 245 5.39 6.00 -17.28
CA ARG A 245 4.61 4.76 -17.25
C ARG A 245 3.12 5.08 -17.16
N SER A 246 2.29 4.37 -17.91
CA SER A 246 0.85 4.62 -17.92
C SER A 246 0.11 3.65 -17.00
N MET A 247 -0.15 4.10 -15.76
CA MET A 247 -0.94 3.37 -14.74
C MET A 247 -2.15 4.16 -14.20
N TRP A 248 -2.51 5.26 -14.85
CA TRP A 248 -3.63 6.13 -14.48
C TRP A 248 -4.97 5.42 -14.18
N PRO A 249 -5.33 4.26 -14.79
CA PRO A 249 -6.60 3.61 -14.47
C PRO A 249 -6.69 3.16 -13.01
N TYR A 250 -5.56 2.77 -12.40
CA TYR A 250 -5.49 2.43 -10.99
C TYR A 250 -5.73 3.66 -10.11
N ARG A 251 -5.10 4.80 -10.44
CA ARG A 251 -5.34 6.08 -9.77
C ARG A 251 -6.83 6.45 -9.79
N ASP A 252 -7.44 6.38 -10.96
CA ASP A 252 -8.86 6.72 -11.12
C ASP A 252 -9.77 5.70 -10.41
N TRP A 253 -9.37 4.42 -10.35
CA TRP A 253 -10.09 3.41 -9.57
C TRP A 253 -10.06 3.73 -8.08
N VAL A 254 -8.90 4.14 -7.52
CA VAL A 254 -8.79 4.54 -6.09
C VAL A 254 -9.74 5.71 -5.79
N VAL A 255 -9.75 6.74 -6.64
CA VAL A 255 -10.65 7.90 -6.49
C VAL A 255 -12.12 7.46 -6.53
N ARG A 256 -12.50 6.60 -7.49
CA ARG A 256 -13.85 6.05 -7.57
C ARG A 256 -14.20 5.19 -6.36
N ALA A 257 -13.26 4.42 -5.82
CA ALA A 257 -13.47 3.55 -4.66
C ALA A 257 -13.83 4.35 -3.41
N PHE A 258 -13.16 5.48 -3.16
CA PHE A 258 -13.53 6.39 -2.08
C PHE A 258 -14.89 7.05 -2.33
N ASN A 259 -15.14 7.56 -3.54
CA ASN A 259 -16.42 8.23 -3.86
C ASN A 259 -17.63 7.30 -3.77
N ARG A 260 -17.49 6.00 -4.09
CA ARG A 260 -18.55 4.99 -3.91
C ARG A 260 -18.62 4.41 -2.49
N ASN A 261 -17.78 4.89 -1.58
CA ASN A 261 -17.64 4.39 -0.22
C ASN A 261 -17.48 2.86 -0.17
N LEU A 262 -16.52 2.34 -0.96
CA LEU A 262 -16.27 0.91 -1.03
C LEU A 262 -15.91 0.38 0.37
N PRO A 263 -16.57 -0.68 0.88
CA PRO A 263 -16.22 -1.28 2.16
C PRO A 263 -14.74 -1.66 2.23
N PHE A 264 -14.11 -1.40 3.36
CA PHE A 264 -12.67 -1.55 3.52
C PHE A 264 -12.19 -2.99 3.25
N ASP A 265 -12.98 -3.99 3.64
CA ASP A 265 -12.71 -5.40 3.35
C ASP A 265 -12.62 -5.67 1.84
N GLN A 266 -13.56 -5.13 1.05
CA GLN A 266 -13.54 -5.25 -0.40
C GLN A 266 -12.40 -4.43 -1.02
N PHE A 267 -12.19 -3.20 -0.53
CA PHE A 267 -11.08 -2.36 -0.95
C PHE A 267 -9.70 -3.02 -0.74
N THR A 268 -9.55 -3.80 0.34
CA THR A 268 -8.36 -4.63 0.59
C THR A 268 -8.27 -5.81 -0.37
N ILE A 269 -9.35 -6.60 -0.51
CA ILE A 269 -9.34 -7.81 -1.36
C ILE A 269 -9.07 -7.45 -2.82
N GLU A 270 -9.76 -6.44 -3.36
CA GLU A 270 -9.63 -6.05 -4.76
C GLU A 270 -8.21 -5.56 -5.09
N GLN A 271 -7.52 -4.89 -4.17
CA GLN A 271 -6.15 -4.42 -4.40
C GLN A 271 -5.08 -5.49 -4.21
N LEU A 272 -5.23 -6.36 -3.23
CA LEU A 272 -4.22 -7.39 -2.95
C LEU A 272 -4.36 -8.61 -3.85
N ALA A 273 -5.58 -8.96 -4.27
CA ALA A 273 -5.88 -10.22 -4.94
C ALA A 273 -7.09 -10.15 -5.90
N GLY A 274 -7.42 -8.96 -6.44
CA GLY A 274 -8.60 -8.77 -7.30
C GLY A 274 -8.58 -9.62 -8.57
N ASP A 275 -7.40 -9.89 -9.12
CA ASP A 275 -7.13 -10.76 -10.27
C ASP A 275 -7.24 -12.26 -9.97
N LEU A 276 -7.17 -12.64 -8.69
CA LEU A 276 -7.36 -14.01 -8.22
C LEU A 276 -8.81 -14.34 -7.87
N LEU A 277 -9.71 -13.36 -7.94
CA LEU A 277 -11.14 -13.59 -7.72
C LEU A 277 -11.74 -14.44 -8.86
N PRO A 278 -12.75 -15.28 -8.57
CA PRO A 278 -13.45 -16.01 -9.63
C PRO A 278 -14.10 -15.06 -10.63
N ASN A 279 -13.73 -15.16 -11.91
CA ASN A 279 -14.23 -14.29 -13.00
C ASN A 279 -14.08 -12.80 -12.67
N PRO A 280 -12.84 -12.31 -12.50
CA PRO A 280 -12.60 -10.96 -12.00
C PRO A 280 -13.14 -9.93 -12.98
N THR A 281 -13.81 -8.91 -12.46
CA THR A 281 -14.28 -7.78 -13.27
C THR A 281 -13.09 -6.92 -13.73
N GLN A 282 -13.29 -6.11 -14.76
CA GLN A 282 -12.25 -5.16 -15.21
C GLN A 282 -11.82 -4.22 -14.08
N ASP A 283 -12.76 -3.76 -13.24
CA ASP A 283 -12.47 -2.88 -12.09
C ASP A 283 -11.59 -3.60 -11.05
N GLN A 284 -11.81 -4.89 -10.82
CA GLN A 284 -10.98 -5.71 -9.90
C GLN A 284 -9.59 -5.99 -10.46
N LEU A 285 -9.46 -6.20 -11.77
CA LEU A 285 -8.17 -6.31 -12.44
C LEU A 285 -7.37 -5.00 -12.38
N ILE A 286 -8.06 -3.85 -12.51
CA ILE A 286 -7.44 -2.54 -12.34
C ILE A 286 -6.99 -2.33 -10.88
N ALA A 287 -7.81 -2.75 -9.91
CA ALA A 287 -7.52 -2.61 -8.48
C ALA A 287 -6.23 -3.33 -8.07
N THR A 288 -5.96 -4.53 -8.59
CA THR A 288 -4.69 -5.27 -8.37
C THR A 288 -3.45 -4.46 -8.79
N GLY A 289 -3.62 -3.37 -9.56
CA GLY A 289 -2.58 -2.40 -9.87
C GLY A 289 -1.77 -1.88 -8.67
N PHE A 290 -2.32 -1.94 -7.44
CA PHE A 290 -1.57 -1.71 -6.20
C PHE A 290 -0.24 -2.47 -6.15
N ASN A 291 -0.25 -3.75 -6.53
CA ASN A 291 0.94 -4.60 -6.52
C ASN A 291 1.98 -4.22 -7.60
N ARG A 292 1.59 -3.41 -8.59
CA ARG A 292 2.46 -2.97 -9.69
C ARG A 292 2.95 -1.54 -9.52
N CYS A 293 2.55 -0.85 -8.45
CA CYS A 293 2.94 0.52 -8.19
C CYS A 293 4.41 0.67 -7.77
N ASN A 294 5.12 -0.43 -7.46
CA ASN A 294 6.54 -0.39 -7.12
C ASN A 294 7.38 0.30 -8.21
N VAL A 295 8.49 0.91 -7.78
CA VAL A 295 9.50 1.49 -8.68
C VAL A 295 10.16 0.35 -9.48
N THR A 296 10.44 0.58 -10.77
CA THR A 296 11.02 -0.42 -11.67
C THR A 296 12.28 0.11 -12.37
N THR A 297 13.01 -0.77 -13.05
CA THR A 297 14.20 -0.39 -13.81
C THR A 297 14.22 -0.96 -15.24
N GLY A 298 14.82 -0.17 -16.13
CA GLY A 298 15.20 -0.54 -17.50
C GLY A 298 16.71 -0.52 -17.72
N GLU A 299 17.51 -0.49 -16.64
CA GLU A 299 18.98 -0.33 -16.69
C GLU A 299 19.69 -1.54 -17.31
N GLY A 300 20.48 -1.27 -18.36
CA GLY A 300 21.36 -2.27 -18.96
C GLY A 300 22.43 -2.74 -17.96
N GLY A 301 22.62 -4.06 -17.85
CA GLY A 301 23.56 -4.67 -16.90
C GLY A 301 22.95 -5.07 -15.55
N SER A 302 21.65 -4.80 -15.35
CA SER A 302 20.89 -5.33 -14.22
C SER A 302 20.82 -6.86 -14.21
N ILE A 303 20.83 -7.44 -13.00
CA ILE A 303 20.66 -8.88 -12.79
C ILE A 303 19.16 -9.15 -12.58
N ASN A 304 18.56 -9.95 -13.46
CA ASN A 304 17.11 -10.19 -13.44
C ASN A 304 16.65 -10.80 -12.10
N GLU A 305 17.41 -11.77 -11.58
CA GLU A 305 17.09 -12.47 -10.33
C GLU A 305 17.10 -11.52 -9.12
N GLU A 306 17.99 -10.52 -9.12
CA GLU A 306 18.03 -9.50 -8.08
C GLU A 306 16.77 -8.64 -8.09
N TRP A 307 16.29 -8.23 -9.26
CA TRP A 307 15.12 -7.36 -9.38
C TRP A 307 13.82 -8.08 -9.04
N ILE A 308 13.66 -9.32 -9.49
CA ILE A 308 12.52 -10.16 -9.09
C ILE A 308 12.49 -10.31 -7.56
N PHE A 309 13.65 -10.51 -6.93
CA PHE A 309 13.76 -10.54 -5.48
C PHE A 309 13.36 -9.21 -4.83
N ARG A 310 13.91 -8.09 -5.31
CA ARG A 310 13.63 -6.76 -4.76
C ARG A 310 12.17 -6.36 -4.89
N TYR A 311 11.51 -6.65 -6.01
CA TYR A 311 10.08 -6.34 -6.19
C TYR A 311 9.19 -7.13 -5.23
N ALA A 312 9.51 -8.40 -4.99
CA ALA A 312 8.76 -9.21 -4.03
C ALA A 312 9.00 -8.75 -2.58
N VAL A 313 10.23 -8.34 -2.23
CA VAL A 313 10.52 -7.69 -0.93
C VAL A 313 9.69 -6.42 -0.77
N ASP A 314 9.72 -5.53 -1.75
CA ASP A 314 9.05 -4.24 -1.73
C ASP A 314 7.51 -4.39 -1.60
N ARG A 315 6.90 -5.32 -2.33
CA ARG A 315 5.46 -5.64 -2.18
C ARG A 315 5.12 -6.17 -0.80
N THR A 316 5.96 -7.06 -0.27
CA THR A 316 5.76 -7.64 1.07
C THR A 316 5.85 -6.56 2.15
N GLU A 317 6.86 -5.70 2.07
CA GLU A 317 7.05 -4.59 2.99
C GLU A 317 5.89 -3.59 2.92
N THR A 318 5.41 -3.26 1.73
CA THR A 318 4.30 -2.32 1.61
C THR A 318 2.98 -2.90 2.04
N MET A 319 2.71 -4.18 1.76
CA MET A 319 1.53 -4.82 2.32
C MET A 319 1.55 -4.73 3.86
N ALA A 320 2.69 -5.05 4.48
CA ALA A 320 2.84 -4.96 5.93
C ALA A 320 2.69 -3.52 6.46
N SER A 321 3.26 -2.55 5.76
CA SER A 321 3.22 -1.15 6.20
C SER A 321 1.83 -0.54 6.02
N VAL A 322 1.19 -0.76 4.87
CA VAL A 322 -0.09 -0.14 4.50
C VAL A 322 -1.27 -0.81 5.20
N TRP A 323 -1.30 -2.14 5.26
CA TRP A 323 -2.46 -2.87 5.81
C TRP A 323 -2.30 -3.29 7.26
N MET A 324 -1.08 -3.67 7.66
CA MET A 324 -0.84 -4.10 9.05
C MET A 324 -0.33 -2.96 9.94
N GLY A 325 0.12 -1.85 9.36
CA GLY A 325 0.75 -0.75 10.11
C GLY A 325 2.07 -1.16 10.75
N MET A 326 2.80 -2.11 10.14
CA MET A 326 4.00 -2.74 10.69
C MET A 326 5.21 -2.51 9.79
N THR A 327 6.37 -2.20 10.39
CA THR A 327 7.62 -1.96 9.66
C THR A 327 8.38 -3.25 9.38
N ALA A 328 7.76 -4.17 8.62
CA ALA A 328 8.33 -5.50 8.38
C ALA A 328 9.60 -5.51 7.51
N GLY A 329 10.01 -4.39 6.91
CA GLY A 329 11.20 -4.29 6.04
C GLY A 329 12.51 -4.71 6.70
N CYS A 330 12.67 -4.57 8.03
CA CYS A 330 13.86 -5.09 8.72
C CYS A 330 13.98 -6.62 8.65
N CYS A 331 12.84 -7.32 8.46
CA CYS A 331 12.75 -8.76 8.39
C CYS A 331 13.39 -9.38 7.14
N VAL A 332 13.83 -8.56 6.19
CA VAL A 332 14.63 -9.03 5.05
C VAL A 332 15.93 -9.69 5.51
N CYS A 333 16.53 -9.20 6.61
CA CYS A 333 17.83 -9.67 7.09
C CYS A 333 17.80 -10.31 8.49
N HIS A 334 16.86 -9.93 9.35
CA HIS A 334 16.75 -10.45 10.73
C HIS A 334 15.35 -10.26 11.30
N ASP A 335 14.94 -11.04 12.29
CA ASP A 335 13.64 -10.86 12.98
C ASP A 335 13.41 -9.40 13.42
N HIS A 336 12.17 -8.90 13.33
CA HIS A 336 11.90 -7.50 13.65
C HIS A 336 12.29 -7.18 15.10
N LYS A 337 12.85 -5.99 15.31
CA LYS A 337 13.39 -5.60 16.62
C LYS A 337 12.30 -5.44 17.69
N TYR A 338 11.10 -5.02 17.31
CA TYR A 338 10.03 -4.62 18.24
C TYR A 338 8.68 -5.30 17.99
N ASP A 339 8.45 -5.76 16.77
CA ASP A 339 7.18 -6.32 16.33
C ASP A 339 7.31 -7.85 16.33
N PRO A 340 6.22 -8.58 16.55
CA PRO A 340 6.24 -10.04 16.60
C PRO A 340 6.26 -10.64 15.18
N VAL A 341 7.21 -10.23 14.34
CA VAL A 341 7.40 -10.73 12.98
C VAL A 341 8.81 -11.27 12.85
N THR A 342 8.91 -12.56 12.56
CA THR A 342 10.19 -13.18 12.28
C THR A 342 10.57 -13.02 10.81
N MET A 343 11.86 -13.15 10.52
CA MET A 343 12.37 -13.27 9.15
C MET A 343 11.67 -14.42 8.40
N LYS A 344 11.37 -15.53 9.11
CA LYS A 344 10.62 -16.64 8.54
C LYS A 344 9.19 -16.24 8.13
N ASP A 345 8.49 -15.47 8.95
CA ASP A 345 7.14 -14.98 8.64
C ASP A 345 7.19 -14.04 7.42
N PHE A 346 8.17 -13.14 7.37
CA PHE A 346 8.40 -12.26 6.22
C PHE A 346 8.60 -13.05 4.93
N TYR A 347 9.51 -14.04 4.92
CA TYR A 347 9.76 -14.84 3.72
C TYR A 347 8.61 -15.79 3.36
N SER A 348 7.76 -16.15 4.32
CA SER A 348 6.53 -16.90 4.06
C SER A 348 5.50 -16.02 3.33
N MET A 349 5.42 -14.74 3.68
CA MET A 349 4.57 -13.78 2.96
C MET A 349 5.15 -13.39 1.60
N TYR A 350 6.47 -13.19 1.53
CA TYR A 350 7.22 -12.94 0.31
C TYR A 350 6.93 -13.95 -0.79
N ALA A 351 6.76 -15.23 -0.45
CA ALA A 351 6.45 -16.28 -1.42
C ALA A 351 5.20 -15.97 -2.27
N PHE A 352 4.18 -15.31 -1.71
CA PHE A 352 2.99 -14.90 -2.47
C PHE A 352 3.27 -13.78 -3.46
N PHE A 353 4.14 -12.83 -3.11
CA PHE A 353 4.48 -11.70 -3.99
C PHE A 353 5.56 -12.03 -5.00
N HIS A 354 6.39 -13.03 -4.71
CA HIS A 354 7.38 -13.57 -5.63
C HIS A 354 6.75 -14.35 -6.78
N SER A 355 5.55 -14.93 -6.59
CA SER A 355 4.83 -15.58 -7.69
C SER A 355 4.15 -14.61 -8.66
N ASN A 356 4.27 -13.30 -8.45
CA ASN A 356 3.61 -12.30 -9.28
C ASN A 356 4.37 -12.07 -10.62
N ALA A 357 3.62 -11.96 -11.71
CA ALA A 357 4.11 -12.17 -13.09
C ALA A 357 4.72 -10.94 -13.78
N ASP A 358 5.37 -10.02 -13.06
CA ASP A 358 6.06 -8.89 -13.70
C ASP A 358 7.46 -9.29 -14.20
N PRO A 359 7.88 -8.82 -15.38
CA PRO A 359 9.27 -8.98 -15.82
C PRO A 359 10.21 -8.21 -14.88
N ALA A 360 11.44 -8.71 -14.73
CA ALA A 360 12.48 -8.04 -13.95
C ALA A 360 12.77 -6.61 -14.43
N MET A 361 12.68 -6.42 -15.75
CA MET A 361 12.98 -5.16 -16.44
C MET A 361 11.72 -4.59 -17.08
N ASP A 362 11.51 -3.29 -16.91
CA ASP A 362 10.38 -2.58 -17.54
C ASP A 362 10.60 -2.28 -19.03
N GLY A 363 11.85 -2.41 -19.51
CA GLY A 363 12.26 -2.14 -20.88
C GLY A 363 12.14 -0.68 -21.29
N ASN A 364 12.02 0.24 -20.33
CA ASN A 364 11.65 1.65 -20.53
C ASN A 364 10.32 1.81 -21.30
N ALA A 365 9.43 0.82 -21.20
CA ALA A 365 8.18 0.83 -21.92
C ALA A 365 7.13 1.69 -21.20
N LEU A 366 6.33 2.44 -21.96
CA LEU A 366 5.15 3.14 -21.42
C LEU A 366 4.15 2.16 -20.76
N LEU A 367 4.05 0.96 -21.34
CA LEU A 367 3.13 -0.10 -20.94
C LEU A 367 3.88 -1.41 -20.74
N THR A 368 4.50 -1.59 -19.57
CA THR A 368 5.17 -2.83 -19.20
C THR A 368 4.14 -3.95 -19.01
N ALA A 369 4.38 -5.11 -19.64
CA ALA A 369 3.51 -6.28 -19.52
C ALA A 369 3.49 -6.82 -18.06
N PRO A 370 2.38 -7.42 -17.60
CA PRO A 370 1.10 -7.59 -18.30
C PRO A 370 0.34 -6.27 -18.48
N THR A 371 -0.44 -6.17 -19.56
CA THR A 371 -1.25 -4.98 -19.87
C THR A 371 -2.73 -5.36 -19.95
N LEU A 372 -3.59 -4.43 -19.54
CA LEU A 372 -5.04 -4.55 -19.65
C LEU A 372 -5.53 -3.61 -20.74
N LYS A 373 -6.28 -4.15 -21.70
CA LYS A 373 -6.96 -3.31 -22.70
C LYS A 373 -8.22 -2.75 -22.08
N LEU A 374 -8.25 -1.43 -21.91
CA LEU A 374 -9.40 -0.72 -21.36
C LEU A 374 -10.23 -0.16 -22.51
N THR A 375 -11.39 -0.77 -22.75
CA THR A 375 -12.32 -0.35 -23.80
C THR A 375 -13.49 0.41 -23.18
N THR A 376 -13.94 1.47 -23.85
CA THR A 376 -15.27 2.05 -23.55
C THR A 376 -16.37 1.09 -24.04
N PRO A 377 -17.62 1.19 -23.54
CA PRO A 377 -18.73 0.38 -24.05
C PRO A 377 -18.91 0.48 -25.58
N GLU A 378 -18.69 1.67 -26.14
CA GLU A 378 -18.77 1.91 -27.59
C GLU A 378 -17.61 1.25 -28.34
N GLN A 379 -16.41 1.28 -27.79
CA GLN A 379 -15.25 0.59 -28.35
C GLN A 379 -15.41 -0.93 -28.26
N GLN A 380 -15.95 -1.43 -27.16
CA GLN A 380 -16.23 -2.85 -26.98
C GLN A 380 -17.23 -3.33 -28.02
N LYS A 381 -18.33 -2.59 -28.22
CA LYS A 381 -19.30 -2.90 -29.28
C LYS A 381 -18.65 -2.95 -30.67
N LYS A 382 -17.80 -1.98 -31.00
CA LYS A 382 -17.06 -1.99 -32.28
C LYS A 382 -16.13 -3.19 -32.41
N LEU A 383 -15.45 -3.58 -31.33
CA LEU A 383 -14.60 -4.77 -31.32
C LEU A 383 -15.41 -6.04 -31.54
N ASP A 384 -16.57 -6.16 -30.90
CA ASP A 384 -17.47 -7.30 -31.08
C ASP A 384 -17.96 -7.38 -32.54
N ASP A 385 -18.33 -6.24 -33.13
CA ASP A 385 -18.73 -6.14 -34.54
C ASP A 385 -17.57 -6.53 -35.49
N PHE A 386 -16.35 -6.06 -35.23
CA PHE A 386 -15.17 -6.43 -36.03
C PHE A 386 -14.80 -7.91 -35.88
N ASN A 387 -14.89 -8.46 -34.67
CA ASN A 387 -14.64 -9.89 -34.43
C ASN A 387 -15.65 -10.77 -35.17
N ALA A 388 -16.92 -10.35 -35.24
CA ALA A 388 -17.94 -11.04 -36.04
C ALA A 388 -17.60 -11.00 -37.54
N GLN A 389 -17.13 -9.86 -38.06
CA GLN A 389 -16.68 -9.74 -39.45
C GLN A 389 -15.44 -10.59 -39.76
N ILE A 390 -14.45 -10.60 -38.86
CA ILE A 390 -13.24 -11.43 -38.99
C ILE A 390 -13.64 -12.90 -39.00
N ALA A 391 -14.48 -13.36 -38.07
CA ALA A 391 -14.93 -14.74 -38.03
C ALA A 391 -15.65 -15.16 -39.32
N ALA A 392 -16.42 -14.26 -39.94
CA ALA A 392 -17.06 -14.49 -41.22
C ALA A 392 -16.04 -14.56 -42.38
N VAL A 393 -15.01 -13.71 -42.37
CA VAL A 393 -13.89 -13.75 -43.34
C VAL A 393 -13.10 -15.05 -43.18
N ASP A 394 -12.73 -15.44 -41.96
CA ASP A 394 -11.98 -16.67 -41.67
C ASP A 394 -12.74 -17.91 -42.12
N LYS A 395 -14.06 -17.93 -41.95
CA LYS A 395 -14.91 -19.01 -42.47
C LYS A 395 -14.85 -19.08 -43.99
N ARG A 396 -14.86 -17.94 -44.69
CA ARG A 396 -14.71 -17.88 -46.15
C ARG A 396 -13.31 -18.33 -46.58
N ILE A 397 -12.25 -17.87 -45.93
CA ILE A 397 -10.86 -18.30 -46.20
C ILE A 397 -10.76 -19.81 -46.06
N LYS A 398 -11.26 -20.38 -44.95
CA LYS A 398 -11.27 -21.84 -44.74
C LYS A 398 -12.04 -22.56 -45.85
N ALA A 399 -13.20 -22.05 -46.26
CA ALA A 399 -13.97 -22.64 -47.35
C ALA A 399 -13.23 -22.58 -48.70
N GLU A 400 -12.58 -21.46 -49.03
CA GLU A 400 -11.78 -21.37 -50.27
C GLU A 400 -10.54 -22.28 -50.22
N LEU A 401 -9.86 -22.39 -49.06
CA LEU A 401 -8.72 -23.29 -48.89
C LEU A 401 -9.10 -24.76 -49.12
N THR A 402 -10.33 -25.19 -48.79
CA THR A 402 -10.78 -26.57 -49.10
C THR A 402 -10.93 -26.84 -50.59
N LYS A 403 -11.04 -25.80 -51.43
CA LYS A 403 -11.11 -25.93 -52.90
C LYS A 403 -9.72 -25.96 -53.53
N VAL A 404 -8.69 -25.55 -52.80
CA VAL A 404 -7.30 -25.61 -53.27
C VAL A 404 -6.85 -27.07 -53.17
N VAL A 405 -6.76 -27.74 -54.31
CA VAL A 405 -6.11 -29.05 -54.41
C VAL A 405 -4.60 -28.80 -54.38
N TYR A 406 -4.04 -28.77 -53.18
CA TYR A 406 -2.59 -28.74 -52.98
C TYR A 406 -2.08 -30.18 -52.86
N THR A 407 -1.36 -30.63 -53.87
CA THR A 407 -0.57 -31.85 -53.78
C THR A 407 0.84 -31.44 -53.41
N ASP A 408 1.31 -31.86 -52.24
CA ASP A 408 2.67 -31.61 -51.81
C ASP A 408 3.64 -32.21 -52.86
N PRO A 409 4.48 -31.38 -53.52
CA PRO A 409 5.40 -31.84 -54.55
C PRO A 409 6.34 -32.97 -54.07
N SER A 410 6.60 -33.07 -52.76
CA SER A 410 7.41 -34.15 -52.17
C SER A 410 6.72 -35.52 -52.18
N THR A 411 5.40 -35.56 -52.34
CA THR A 411 4.58 -36.80 -52.37
C THR A 411 4.37 -37.37 -53.78
N LEU A 412 4.82 -36.67 -54.83
CA LEU A 412 4.75 -37.12 -56.21
C LEU A 412 5.84 -38.19 -56.50
N ASN A 413 5.50 -39.23 -57.27
CA ASN A 413 6.45 -40.27 -57.67
C ASN A 413 6.43 -40.52 -59.19
N PRO A 414 7.52 -40.24 -59.93
CA PRO A 414 8.79 -39.70 -59.42
C PRO A 414 8.63 -38.23 -58.95
N PRO A 415 9.43 -37.79 -57.95
CA PRO A 415 9.40 -36.41 -57.52
C PRO A 415 9.74 -35.49 -58.71
N PRO A 416 9.11 -34.30 -58.79
CA PRO A 416 9.41 -33.36 -59.85
C PRO A 416 10.91 -33.01 -59.84
N PRO A 417 11.55 -32.85 -61.01
CA PRO A 417 12.97 -32.58 -61.09
C PRO A 417 13.30 -31.33 -60.27
N ARG A 418 14.19 -31.48 -59.28
CA ARG A 418 14.66 -30.36 -58.45
C ARG A 418 15.38 -29.37 -59.36
N LYS A 419 14.84 -28.16 -59.48
CA LYS A 419 15.56 -27.01 -60.00
C LYS A 419 16.03 -26.21 -58.79
N GLU A 420 17.30 -26.37 -58.42
CA GLU A 420 17.93 -25.45 -57.47
C GLU A 420 18.12 -24.10 -58.16
N PHE A 421 17.51 -23.08 -57.58
CA PHE A 421 17.72 -21.70 -57.95
C PHE A 421 17.88 -20.89 -56.66
N SER A 422 19.07 -20.36 -56.43
CA SER A 422 19.26 -19.25 -55.51
C SER A 422 19.42 -17.98 -56.34
N ALA A 423 18.56 -17.00 -56.09
CA ALA A 423 18.80 -15.64 -56.54
C ALA A 423 18.77 -14.73 -55.34
N THR A 424 19.89 -14.06 -55.11
CA THR A 424 20.01 -12.94 -54.20
C THR A 424 19.81 -11.69 -55.04
N TRP A 425 18.70 -11.00 -54.85
CA TRP A 425 18.44 -9.69 -55.46
C TRP A 425 18.80 -8.62 -54.44
N VAL A 426 19.71 -7.72 -54.80
CA VAL A 426 20.08 -6.57 -53.98
C VAL A 426 19.52 -5.34 -54.68
N ASP A 427 18.63 -4.62 -53.98
CA ASP A 427 17.84 -3.49 -54.51
C ASP A 427 18.49 -2.13 -54.24
N ASP A 428 19.83 -2.07 -54.20
CA ASP A 428 20.59 -0.84 -53.99
C ASP A 428 21.51 -0.55 -55.18
N ASP A 429 21.56 0.71 -55.62
CA ASP A 429 22.50 1.16 -56.65
C ASP A 429 23.93 1.15 -56.11
N PHE A 430 24.92 1.01 -56.99
CA PHE A 430 26.30 1.23 -56.58
C PHE A 430 26.52 2.74 -56.34
N PRO A 431 27.39 3.13 -55.38
CA PRO A 431 27.65 4.54 -55.12
C PRO A 431 28.08 5.29 -56.39
N VAL A 432 27.61 6.54 -56.54
CA VAL A 432 27.89 7.36 -57.73
C VAL A 432 29.41 7.57 -57.89
N GLY A 433 29.95 7.18 -59.05
CA GLY A 433 31.37 7.28 -59.36
C GLY A 433 32.20 6.04 -58.98
N ALA A 434 31.59 5.00 -58.39
CA ALA A 434 32.27 3.75 -58.11
C ALA A 434 32.53 2.94 -59.39
N LYS A 435 33.67 2.27 -59.45
CA LYS A 435 33.99 1.31 -60.51
C LYS A 435 33.39 -0.04 -60.13
N VAL A 436 32.42 -0.51 -60.92
CA VAL A 436 31.74 -1.79 -60.67
C VAL A 436 32.53 -2.93 -61.28
N GLU A 437 32.79 -3.97 -60.49
CA GLU A 437 33.57 -5.14 -60.84
C GLU A 437 32.82 -6.43 -60.46
N ALA A 438 33.11 -7.52 -61.16
CA ALA A 438 32.48 -8.82 -60.92
C ALA A 438 33.56 -9.91 -60.90
N SER A 439 33.39 -10.89 -60.01
CA SER A 439 34.19 -12.12 -59.94
C SER A 439 33.36 -13.35 -60.33
N GLY A 440 34.02 -14.41 -60.80
CA GLY A 440 33.35 -15.63 -61.30
C GLY A 440 33.24 -15.67 -62.83
N GLU A 441 32.32 -16.47 -63.36
CA GLU A 441 32.07 -16.56 -64.83
C GLU A 441 31.36 -15.31 -65.37
N ALA A 442 30.62 -14.60 -64.52
CA ALA A 442 30.02 -13.31 -64.87
C ALA A 442 31.11 -12.24 -65.00
N LYS A 443 31.53 -11.95 -66.25
CA LYS A 443 32.59 -10.97 -66.54
C LYS A 443 32.21 -9.50 -66.30
N SER A 444 30.96 -9.22 -65.92
CA SER A 444 30.46 -7.87 -65.62
C SER A 444 29.11 -7.93 -64.89
N ALA A 445 28.88 -7.00 -63.96
CA ALA A 445 27.59 -6.75 -63.35
C ALA A 445 26.55 -6.32 -64.40
N GLN A 446 25.37 -6.97 -64.44
CA GLN A 446 24.32 -6.67 -65.42
C GLN A 446 23.05 -6.15 -64.75
N TRP A 447 22.66 -4.93 -65.08
CA TRP A 447 21.37 -4.37 -64.69
C TRP A 447 20.27 -4.83 -65.64
N VAL A 448 19.12 -5.19 -65.08
CA VAL A 448 17.90 -5.50 -65.81
C VAL A 448 16.77 -4.58 -65.39
N THR A 449 15.89 -4.26 -66.33
CA THR A 449 14.66 -3.51 -66.05
C THR A 449 13.47 -4.47 -65.98
N GLU A 450 12.28 -3.97 -65.63
CA GLU A 450 11.03 -4.76 -65.67
C GLU A 450 10.76 -5.42 -67.04
N LYS A 451 11.34 -4.87 -68.12
CA LYS A 451 11.22 -5.45 -69.48
C LYS A 451 12.06 -6.72 -69.65
N ASP A 452 13.15 -6.85 -68.88
CA ASP A 452 14.17 -7.88 -69.04
C ASP A 452 14.14 -8.91 -67.89
N GLY A 453 13.35 -8.66 -66.84
CA GLY A 453 13.22 -9.52 -65.66
C GLY A 453 12.32 -8.93 -64.57
N LYS A 454 12.24 -9.63 -63.43
CA LYS A 454 11.46 -9.17 -62.27
C LYS A 454 12.27 -8.16 -61.45
N VAL A 455 11.78 -6.93 -61.36
CA VAL A 455 12.28 -5.89 -60.44
C VAL A 455 11.31 -5.83 -59.25
N LEU A 456 11.79 -6.05 -58.03
CA LEU A 456 10.93 -6.12 -56.84
C LEU A 456 10.64 -4.73 -56.27
N SER A 457 11.58 -3.80 -56.39
CA SER A 457 11.39 -2.38 -56.10
C SER A 457 12.32 -1.50 -56.95
N GLY A 458 12.00 -0.22 -57.15
CA GLY A 458 12.83 0.70 -57.95
C GLY A 458 12.62 0.59 -59.47
N LYS A 459 13.63 0.99 -60.27
CA LYS A 459 13.56 1.04 -61.75
C LYS A 459 14.36 -0.05 -62.46
N ARG A 460 15.28 -0.72 -61.75
CA ARG A 460 16.19 -1.75 -62.27
C ARG A 460 16.67 -2.64 -61.12
N ALA A 461 17.05 -3.88 -61.41
CA ALA A 461 17.64 -4.82 -60.47
C ALA A 461 18.94 -5.42 -61.03
N LEU A 462 19.85 -5.85 -60.16
CA LEU A 462 21.09 -6.49 -60.59
C LEU A 462 20.84 -7.98 -60.84
N LYS A 463 21.09 -8.46 -62.06
CA LYS A 463 20.94 -9.85 -62.46
C LYS A 463 22.30 -10.54 -62.47
N ARG A 464 22.43 -11.61 -61.69
CA ARG A 464 23.62 -12.48 -61.68
C ARG A 464 23.27 -13.92 -62.05
N SER A 465 24.16 -14.58 -62.79
CA SER A 465 24.20 -16.03 -62.96
C SER A 465 25.66 -16.47 -62.96
N ASP A 466 26.01 -17.44 -62.12
CA ASP A 466 27.40 -17.89 -61.99
C ASP A 466 27.47 -19.40 -61.71
N LYS A 467 28.63 -20.01 -61.99
CA LYS A 467 28.93 -21.40 -61.62
C LYS A 467 29.94 -21.41 -60.47
N GLY A 468 29.44 -21.40 -59.25
CA GLY A 468 30.24 -21.35 -58.02
C GLY A 468 30.01 -20.06 -57.22
N VAL A 469 31.03 -19.61 -56.48
CA VAL A 469 30.96 -18.35 -55.73
C VAL A 469 31.45 -17.21 -56.63
N GLY A 470 30.54 -16.34 -57.03
CA GLY A 470 30.85 -15.07 -57.68
C GLY A 470 30.30 -13.91 -56.85
N GLN A 471 31.00 -12.78 -56.84
CA GLN A 471 30.58 -11.54 -56.18
C GLN A 471 30.61 -10.34 -57.14
N ASP A 472 29.62 -9.44 -57.01
CA ASP A 472 29.63 -8.12 -57.64
C ASP A 472 30.02 -7.15 -56.54
N PHE A 473 31.04 -6.37 -56.80
CA PHE A 473 31.62 -5.44 -55.84
C PHE A 473 31.99 -4.16 -56.57
N PHE A 474 32.31 -3.13 -55.81
CA PHE A 474 32.75 -1.87 -56.36
C PHE A 474 34.06 -1.45 -55.71
N SER A 475 34.90 -0.79 -56.50
CA SER A 475 36.20 -0.28 -56.10
C SER A 475 36.33 1.18 -56.56
N ASP A 476 37.47 1.80 -56.25
CA ASP A 476 37.83 3.16 -56.68
C ASP A 476 36.83 4.26 -56.29
N LEU A 477 36.19 4.13 -55.13
CA LEU A 477 35.51 5.27 -54.54
C LEU A 477 36.53 6.31 -54.10
N LYS A 478 36.56 7.45 -54.79
CA LYS A 478 37.10 8.66 -54.18
C LYS A 478 36.12 9.06 -53.09
N THR A 479 36.58 9.02 -51.85
CA THR A 479 35.86 9.58 -50.71
C THR A 479 35.38 10.99 -51.08
N PRO A 480 34.14 11.38 -50.73
CA PRO A 480 33.74 12.77 -50.85
C PRO A 480 34.67 13.70 -50.05
#